data_AF-A0A8T5UHZ5-F1
#
_entry.id   AF-A0A8T5UHZ5-F1
#
_cell.length_a   1.000
_cell.length_b   1.000
_cell.length_c   1.000
_cell.angle_alpha   90.00
_cell.angle_beta   90.00
_cell.angle_gamma   90.00
#
_symmetry.space_group_name_H-M   'P 1'
#
loop_
_entity.id
_entity.type
_entity.pdbx_description
1 polymer ?
#
loop_
_entity_poly.entity_id
_entity_poly.type
_entity_poly.pdbx_seq_one_letter_code
_entity_poly.pdbx_strand_id
1 'polypeptide(L)'
;MTILLLSDKTKLIMRLKKLYILIPAYNEEKSITSVINSIPTFSNLEKFVVVIDDGSKDNTLMKAKKAGATVLSNKQNLGLGAAFKKGLEYAIKN
;
A
#
# COMPACT_ATOMS: atom_id res chain seq x y z
N MET A 1 34.99 -3.68 -21.90
CA MET A 1 33.60 -3.78 -22.42
C MET A 1 32.76 -4.82 -21.67
N THR A 2 33.28 -6.03 -21.40
CA THR A 2 32.54 -7.12 -20.73
C THR A 2 32.15 -6.84 -19.26
N ILE A 3 32.97 -6.08 -18.51
CA ILE A 3 32.65 -5.68 -17.13
C ILE A 3 31.49 -4.67 -17.06
N LEU A 4 31.32 -3.82 -18.10
CA LEU A 4 30.24 -2.82 -18.14
C LEU A 4 28.87 -3.49 -18.39
N LEU A 5 28.83 -4.49 -19.27
CA LEU A 5 27.62 -5.28 -19.55
C LEU A 5 27.13 -6.08 -18.34
N LEU A 6 28.05 -6.54 -17.48
CA LEU A 6 27.69 -7.16 -16.20
C LEU A 6 27.09 -6.12 -15.25
N SER A 7 27.67 -4.92 -15.15
CA SER A 7 27.13 -3.85 -14.29
C SER A 7 25.70 -3.43 -14.66
N ASP A 8 25.36 -3.40 -15.95
CA ASP A 8 24.01 -3.06 -16.42
C ASP A 8 23.00 -4.20 -16.22
N LYS A 9 23.41 -5.47 -16.40
CA LYS A 9 22.58 -6.63 -16.02
C LYS A 9 22.36 -6.68 -14.50
N THR A 10 23.38 -6.38 -13.69
CA THR A 10 23.25 -6.31 -12.24
C THR A 10 22.35 -5.14 -11.81
N LYS A 11 22.44 -3.97 -12.44
CA LYS A 11 21.49 -2.85 -12.26
C LYS A 11 20.05 -3.24 -12.62
N LEU A 12 19.84 -3.99 -13.70
CA LEU A 12 18.54 -4.47 -14.13
C LEU A 12 17.98 -5.54 -13.16
N ILE A 13 18.85 -6.39 -12.61
CA ILE A 13 18.52 -7.40 -11.59
C ILE A 13 18.29 -6.75 -10.21
N MET A 14 18.89 -5.59 -9.93
CA MET A 14 18.76 -4.85 -8.67
C MET A 14 17.70 -3.73 -8.69
N ARG A 15 16.86 -3.63 -9.73
CA ARG A 15 15.72 -2.73 -9.69
C ARG A 15 14.69 -3.29 -8.71
N LEU A 16 14.80 -2.87 -7.44
CA LEU A 16 13.83 -3.12 -6.39
C LEU A 16 12.44 -2.84 -6.96
N LYS A 17 11.64 -3.89 -7.10
CA LYS A 17 10.27 -3.74 -7.58
C LYS A 17 9.44 -3.21 -6.40
N LYS A 18 8.81 -2.06 -6.60
CA LYS A 18 7.84 -1.51 -5.64
C LYS A 18 6.59 -2.39 -5.65
N LEU A 19 6.08 -2.73 -4.47
CA LEU A 19 4.83 -3.45 -4.27
C LEU A 19 3.89 -2.56 -3.44
N TYR A 20 2.81 -2.11 -4.07
CA TYR A 20 1.73 -1.39 -3.38
C TYR A 20 0.62 -2.37 -3.02
N ILE A 21 0.24 -2.39 -1.75
CA ILE A 21 -0.87 -3.18 -1.23
C ILE A 21 -1.96 -2.19 -0.85
N LEU A 22 -3.00 -2.14 -1.68
CA LEU A 22 -4.14 -1.25 -1.53
C LEU A 22 -5.23 -1.96 -0.72
N ILE A 23 -5.64 -1.35 0.39
CA ILE A 23 -6.66 -1.90 1.29
C ILE A 23 -7.79 -0.88 1.41
N PRO A 24 -8.84 -0.98 0.58
CA PRO A 24 -10.08 -0.24 0.81
C PRO A 24 -10.66 -0.62 2.18
N ALA A 25 -11.08 0.35 2.97
CA ALA A 25 -11.65 0.13 4.29
C ALA A 25 -12.82 1.07 4.57
N TYR A 26 -13.89 0.54 5.15
CA TYR A 26 -15.02 1.31 5.67
C TYR A 26 -15.58 0.62 6.90
N ASN A 27 -15.39 1.21 8.08
CA ASN A 27 -15.78 0.65 9.38
C ASN A 27 -15.19 -0.74 9.68
N GLU A 28 -13.88 -0.88 9.47
CA GLU A 28 -13.10 -2.10 9.64
C GLU A 28 -12.24 -2.09 10.92
N GLU A 29 -12.64 -1.36 11.99
CA GLU A 29 -11.81 -1.22 13.17
C GLU A 29 -11.46 -2.55 13.86
N LYS A 30 -12.27 -3.61 13.64
CA LYS A 30 -12.06 -4.93 14.26
C LYS A 30 -11.06 -5.78 13.49
N SER A 31 -10.88 -5.53 12.20
CA SER A 31 -10.12 -6.39 11.28
C SER A 31 -8.83 -5.72 10.78
N ILE A 32 -8.83 -4.39 10.61
CA ILE A 32 -7.80 -3.67 9.84
C ILE A 32 -6.37 -3.89 10.36
N THR A 33 -6.17 -3.89 11.68
CA THR A 33 -4.85 -4.16 12.28
C THR A 33 -4.36 -5.56 11.98
N SER A 34 -5.25 -6.57 12.06
CA SER A 34 -4.91 -7.96 11.76
C SER A 34 -4.56 -8.13 10.28
N VAL A 35 -5.33 -7.51 9.38
CA VAL A 35 -5.07 -7.52 7.94
C VAL A 35 -3.72 -6.90 7.61
N ILE A 36 -3.37 -5.76 8.19
CA ILE A 36 -2.06 -5.12 7.94
C ILE A 36 -0.92 -6.00 8.46
N ASN A 37 -1.07 -6.56 9.66
CA ASN A 37 -0.05 -7.40 10.30
C ASN A 37 0.13 -8.77 9.62
N SER A 38 -0.88 -9.27 8.92
CA SER A 38 -0.79 -10.56 8.20
C SER A 38 -0.06 -10.46 6.85
N ILE A 39 0.22 -9.24 6.38
CA ILE A 39 0.93 -9.02 5.12
C ILE A 39 2.37 -9.54 5.25
N PRO A 40 2.78 -10.52 4.43
CA PRO A 40 4.11 -11.11 4.52
C PRO A 40 5.22 -10.08 4.23
N THR A 41 6.42 -10.43 4.66
CA THR A 41 7.64 -9.70 4.33
C THR A 41 8.18 -10.22 3.02
N PHE A 42 8.58 -9.31 2.14
CA PHE A 42 9.21 -9.64 0.85
C PHE A 42 10.60 -9.02 0.84
N SER A 43 11.65 -9.82 0.97
CA SER A 43 13.04 -9.34 1.10
C SER A 43 13.55 -8.59 -0.15
N ASN A 44 12.98 -8.89 -1.32
CA ASN A 44 13.43 -8.34 -2.61
C ASN A 44 12.49 -7.25 -3.17
N LEU A 45 11.51 -6.78 -2.39
CA LEU A 45 10.53 -5.77 -2.80
C LEU A 45 10.50 -4.61 -1.82
N GLU A 46 10.37 -3.40 -2.35
CA GLU A 46 10.04 -2.23 -1.53
C GLU A 46 8.51 -2.20 -1.35
N LYS A 47 8.03 -2.51 -0.15
CA LYS A 47 6.60 -2.69 0.14
C LYS A 47 5.97 -1.42 0.71
N PHE A 48 4.83 -1.02 0.14
CA PHE A 48 4.00 0.08 0.63
C PHE A 48 2.59 -0.43 0.93
N VAL A 49 2.17 -0.36 2.20
CA VAL A 49 0.80 -0.67 2.61
C VAL A 49 -0.01 0.62 2.65
N VAL A 50 -1.04 0.69 1.82
CA VAL A 50 -1.88 1.88 1.66
C VAL A 50 -3.33 1.52 1.96
N VAL A 51 -3.85 2.03 3.07
CA VAL A 51 -5.26 1.91 3.43
C VAL A 51 -6.02 3.10 2.84
N ILE A 52 -7.09 2.81 2.11
CA ILE A 52 -8.01 3.83 1.59
C ILE A 52 -9.24 3.82 2.48
N ASP A 53 -9.24 4.71 3.46
CA ASP A 53 -10.34 4.86 4.42
C ASP A 53 -11.48 5.66 3.77
N ASP A 54 -12.57 4.98 3.43
CA ASP A 54 -13.68 5.54 2.68
C ASP A 54 -14.71 6.21 3.61
N GLY A 55 -14.23 7.11 4.48
CA GLY A 55 -15.08 7.86 5.41
C GLY A 55 -15.65 7.02 6.56
N SER A 56 -14.84 6.16 7.16
CA SER A 56 -15.25 5.39 8.34
C SER A 56 -15.64 6.31 9.50
N LYS A 57 -16.59 5.85 10.32
CA LYS A 57 -17.05 6.55 11.54
C LYS A 57 -16.53 5.92 12.83
N ASP A 58 -15.77 4.85 12.71
CA ASP A 58 -15.16 4.12 13.81
C ASP A 58 -13.64 4.36 13.88
N ASN A 59 -12.91 3.52 14.62
CA ASN A 59 -11.47 3.69 14.79
C ASN A 59 -10.61 3.14 13.63
N THR A 60 -11.18 2.83 12.46
CA THR A 60 -10.46 2.25 11.31
C THR A 60 -9.21 3.06 10.94
N LEU A 61 -9.36 4.36 10.73
CA LEU A 61 -8.28 5.28 10.37
C LEU A 61 -7.15 5.25 11.42
N MET A 62 -7.50 5.38 12.71
CA MET A 62 -6.53 5.37 13.80
C MET A 62 -5.77 4.05 13.86
N LYS A 63 -6.48 2.92 13.77
CA LYS A 63 -5.88 1.58 13.86
C LYS A 63 -5.00 1.26 12.66
N ALA A 64 -5.39 1.68 11.46
CA ALA A 64 -4.57 1.55 10.25
C ALA A 64 -3.23 2.30 10.38
N LYS A 65 -3.28 3.57 10.82
CA LYS A 65 -2.06 4.37 11.05
C LYS A 65 -1.17 3.74 12.12
N LYS A 66 -1.75 3.30 13.23
CA LYS A 66 -1.00 2.62 14.33
C LYS A 66 -0.34 1.33 13.87
N ALA A 67 -0.93 0.61 12.91
CA ALA A 67 -0.35 -0.60 12.31
C ALA A 67 0.73 -0.31 11.26
N GLY A 68 1.08 0.97 11.01
CA GLY A 68 2.17 1.35 10.10
C GLY A 68 1.76 1.53 8.64
N ALA A 69 0.46 1.54 8.33
CA ALA A 69 0.00 1.81 6.97
C ALA A 69 -0.02 3.32 6.65
N THR A 70 0.22 3.65 5.38
CA THR A 70 -0.15 4.95 4.82
C THR A 70 -1.68 4.99 4.69
N VAL A 71 -2.33 6.08 5.08
CA VAL A 71 -3.81 6.18 5.04
C VAL A 71 -4.27 7.34 4.17
N LEU A 72 -5.13 7.03 3.19
CA LEU A 72 -5.81 7.98 2.30
C LEU A 72 -7.29 8.06 2.67
N SER A 73 -7.72 9.13 3.36
CA SER A 73 -9.11 9.24 3.82
C SER A 73 -10.02 10.03 2.88
N ASN A 74 -11.24 9.56 2.68
CA ASN A 74 -12.35 10.31 2.08
C ASN A 74 -13.20 10.96 3.18
N LYS A 75 -13.88 12.08 2.87
CA LYS A 75 -14.74 12.78 3.84
C LYS A 75 -16.02 11.99 4.17
N GLN A 76 -16.45 11.14 3.25
CA GLN A 76 -17.63 10.29 3.33
C GLN A 76 -17.39 9.03 2.50
N ASN A 77 -18.25 8.02 2.66
CA ASN A 77 -18.22 6.82 1.83
C ASN A 77 -18.59 7.15 0.38
N LEU A 78 -17.64 6.92 -0.53
CA LEU A 78 -17.77 7.11 -1.97
C LEU A 78 -17.89 5.77 -2.73
N GLY A 79 -17.81 4.65 -2.02
CA GLY A 79 -17.91 3.31 -2.54
C GLY A 79 -16.56 2.72 -2.96
N LEU A 80 -16.55 1.39 -3.07
CA LEU A 80 -15.35 0.58 -3.33
C LEU A 80 -14.59 1.03 -4.60
N GLY A 81 -15.30 1.34 -5.68
CA GLY A 81 -14.67 1.78 -6.93
C GLY A 81 -13.91 3.09 -6.79
N ALA A 82 -14.46 4.05 -6.04
CA ALA A 82 -13.78 5.31 -5.75
C ALA A 82 -12.54 5.10 -4.87
N ALA A 83 -12.64 4.22 -3.87
CA ALA A 83 -11.52 3.86 -3.01
C ALA A 83 -10.37 3.20 -3.81
N PHE A 84 -10.68 2.25 -4.69
CA PHE A 84 -9.70 1.62 -5.57
C PHE A 84 -9.04 2.62 -6.52
N LYS A 85 -9.84 3.47 -7.18
CA LYS A 85 -9.32 4.49 -8.10
C LYS A 85 -8.30 5.39 -7.39
N LYS A 86 -8.66 5.88 -6.20
CA LYS A 86 -7.78 6.74 -5.39
C LYS A 86 -6.49 6.02 -4.99
N GLY A 87 -6.59 4.75 -4.57
CA GLY A 87 -5.42 3.93 -4.23
C GLY A 87 -4.50 3.70 -5.43
N LEU A 88 -5.07 3.44 -6.61
CA LEU A 88 -4.33 3.23 -7.85
C LEU A 88 -3.63 4.52 -8.31
N GLU A 89 -4.33 5.66 -8.29
CA GLU A 89 -3.74 6.97 -8.60
C GLU A 89 -2.56 7.30 -7.68
N TYR A 90 -2.69 6.99 -6.39
CA TYR A 90 -1.59 7.14 -5.44
C TYR A 90 -0.41 6.24 -5.79
N ALA A 91 -0.65 4.95 -6.08
CA ALA A 91 0.40 4.00 -6.41
C ALA A 91 1.13 4.32 -7.73
N ILE A 92 0.44 4.90 -8.73
CA ILE A 92 1.06 5.28 -10.01
C ILE A 92 1.95 6.52 -9.85
N LYS A 93 1.57 7.45 -8.96
CA LYS A 93 2.29 8.72 -8.76
C LYS A 93 3.56 8.59 -7.90
N ASN A 94 3.69 7.52 -7.11
CA ASN A 94 4.76 7.33 -6.13
C ASN A 94 5.65 6.13 -6.50
#